data_AF-A0A1G0JFG9-F1
#
_entry.id   AF-A0A1G0JFG9-F1
#
_cell.length_a   1.000
_cell.length_b   1.000
_cell.length_c   1.000
_cell.angle_alpha   90.00
_cell.angle_beta   90.00
_cell.angle_gamma   90.00
#
_symmetry.space_group_name_H-M   'P 1'
#
loop_
_entity.id
_entity.type
_entity.pdbx_description
1 polymer ?
#
loop_
_entity_poly.entity_id
_entity_poly.type
_entity_poly.pdbx_seq_one_letter_code
_entity_poly.pdbx_strand_id
1 'polypeptide(L)'
;MNLLLFACWHARQRGFFDGELLENALSFSSLWADNVVKPLRGTRTWMKSNEDTLWERACLRLRADQTPPDAEKFDKLRQQIKSLELQSEQFQQNVLESLAVNLPQNQPQDLSLEVRLSAAASNLRDIVEASAVPLNEVVVQSLSSLILHAFDLTENSGILQTIHNELARPSA
;
A
#
# COMPACT_ATOMS: atom_id res chain seq x y z
N MET A 1 -0.39 1.15 -0.75
CA MET A 1 0.71 0.37 -0.14
C MET A 1 0.38 -1.12 -0.19
N ASN A 2 -0.74 -1.57 0.39
CA ASN A 2 -1.07 -3.01 0.48
C ASN A 2 -1.07 -3.75 -0.86
N LEU A 3 -1.59 -3.14 -1.92
CA LEU A 3 -1.56 -3.76 -3.26
C LEU A 3 -0.13 -4.04 -3.76
N LEU A 4 0.83 -3.15 -3.51
CA LEU A 4 2.23 -3.34 -3.91
C LEU A 4 2.90 -4.44 -3.07
N LEU A 5 2.61 -4.47 -1.76
CA LEU A 5 3.10 -5.53 -0.87
C LEU A 5 2.53 -6.90 -1.26
N PHE A 6 1.24 -6.95 -1.61
CA PHE A 6 0.59 -8.13 -2.15
C PHE A 6 1.24 -8.59 -3.46
N ALA A 7 1.58 -7.67 -4.38
CA ALA A 7 2.29 -8.02 -5.62
C ALA A 7 3.66 -8.66 -5.37
N CYS A 8 4.44 -8.11 -4.43
CA CYS A 8 5.73 -8.70 -4.03
C CYS A 8 5.55 -10.07 -3.37
N TRP A 9 4.58 -10.20 -2.45
CA TRP A 9 4.27 -11.47 -1.81
C TRP A 9 3.83 -12.52 -2.84
N HIS A 10 2.95 -12.15 -3.77
CA HIS A 10 2.48 -13.04 -4.82
C HIS A 10 3.63 -13.49 -5.71
N ALA A 11 4.50 -12.57 -6.13
CA ALA A 11 5.68 -12.90 -6.92
C ALA A 11 6.61 -13.88 -6.20
N ARG A 12 6.80 -13.72 -4.89
CA ARG A 12 7.63 -14.60 -4.06
C ARG A 12 7.06 -16.01 -3.93
N GLN A 13 5.74 -16.15 -3.89
CA GLN A 13 5.05 -17.42 -3.63
C GLN A 13 4.59 -18.15 -4.92
N ARG A 14 4.10 -17.40 -5.89
CA ARG A 14 3.36 -17.90 -7.06
C ARG A 14 3.86 -17.36 -8.40
N GLY A 15 4.61 -16.26 -8.40
CA GLY A 15 5.12 -15.62 -9.60
C GLY A 15 4.18 -14.55 -10.15
N PHE A 16 4.06 -14.50 -11.47
CA PHE A 16 3.32 -13.47 -12.20
C PHE A 16 1.83 -13.47 -11.82
N PHE A 17 1.21 -12.29 -11.88
CA PHE A 17 -0.24 -12.21 -11.91
C PHE A 17 -0.77 -12.73 -13.25
N ASP A 18 -1.93 -13.39 -13.19
CA ASP A 18 -2.78 -13.47 -14.37
C ASP A 18 -3.64 -12.20 -14.49
N GLY A 19 -4.24 -11.99 -15.66
CA GLY A 19 -5.02 -10.77 -15.94
C GLY A 19 -6.24 -10.63 -15.03
N GLU A 20 -6.91 -11.74 -14.70
CA GLU A 20 -8.10 -11.73 -13.84
C GLU A 20 -7.75 -11.33 -12.40
N LEU A 21 -6.66 -11.87 -11.85
CA LEU A 21 -6.17 -11.51 -10.52
C LEU A 21 -5.75 -10.04 -10.46
N LEU A 22 -5.03 -9.55 -11.46
CA LEU A 22 -4.61 -8.15 -11.53
C LEU A 22 -5.83 -7.22 -11.57
N GLU A 23 -6.80 -7.49 -12.45
CA GLU A 23 -8.02 -6.69 -12.58
C GLU A 23 -8.82 -6.67 -11.27
N ASN A 24 -9.06 -7.85 -10.67
CA ASN A 24 -9.79 -7.96 -9.41
C ASN A 24 -9.07 -7.24 -8.26
N ALA A 25 -7.74 -7.39 -8.18
CA ALA A 25 -6.93 -6.74 -7.14
C ALA A 25 -6.93 -5.21 -7.29
N LEU A 26 -6.84 -4.69 -8.52
CA LEU A 26 -6.91 -3.25 -8.82
C LEU A 26 -8.29 -2.68 -8.54
N SER A 27 -9.35 -3.32 -9.05
CA SER A 27 -10.74 -2.88 -8.89
C SER A 27 -11.13 -2.78 -7.42
N PHE A 28 -10.85 -3.84 -6.64
CA PHE A 28 -11.12 -3.81 -5.21
C PHE A 28 -10.24 -2.78 -4.48
N SER A 29 -8.93 -2.76 -4.74
CA SER A 29 -8.00 -1.90 -4.00
C SER A 29 -8.25 -0.42 -4.22
N SER A 30 -8.60 -0.01 -5.45
CA SER A 30 -8.91 1.38 -5.78
C SER A 30 -10.18 1.83 -5.06
N LEU A 31 -11.28 1.08 -5.20
CA LEU A 31 -12.55 1.35 -4.55
C LEU A 31 -12.43 1.40 -3.02
N TRP A 32 -11.73 0.42 -2.43
CA TRP A 32 -11.54 0.37 -0.98
C TRP A 32 -10.66 1.53 -0.47
N ALA A 33 -9.58 1.84 -1.19
CA ALA A 33 -8.71 2.96 -0.83
C ALA A 33 -9.47 4.29 -0.85
N ASP A 34 -10.27 4.55 -1.88
CA ASP A 34 -10.96 5.82 -2.08
C ASP A 34 -12.13 6.02 -1.10
N ASN A 35 -12.84 4.94 -0.75
CA ASN A 35 -14.05 5.05 0.07
C ASN A 35 -13.81 4.77 1.56
N VAL A 36 -12.69 4.14 1.94
CA VAL A 36 -12.43 3.74 3.33
C VAL A 36 -11.08 4.25 3.85
N VAL A 37 -9.98 3.82 3.24
CA VAL A 37 -8.63 4.10 3.77
C VAL A 37 -8.28 5.59 3.69
N LYS A 38 -8.44 6.21 2.50
CA LYS A 38 -8.11 7.63 2.28
C LYS A 38 -8.98 8.55 3.13
N PRO A 39 -10.31 8.35 3.26
CA PRO A 39 -11.14 9.14 4.18
C PRO A 39 -10.70 9.06 5.65
N LEU A 40 -10.38 7.86 6.15
CA LEU A 40 -9.91 7.69 7.54
C LEU A 40 -8.55 8.38 7.75
N ARG A 41 -7.59 8.17 6.85
CA ARG A 41 -6.29 8.83 6.85
C ARG A 41 -6.41 10.34 6.75
N GLY A 42 -7.27 10.82 5.86
CA GLY A 42 -7.56 12.24 5.65
C GLY A 42 -8.10 12.86 6.92
N THR A 43 -9.09 12.23 7.56
CA THR A 43 -9.67 12.69 8.83
C THR A 43 -8.60 12.76 9.93
N ARG A 44 -7.82 11.68 10.12
CA ARG A 44 -6.72 11.65 11.11
C ARG A 44 -5.68 12.75 10.86
N THR A 45 -5.29 12.94 9.61
CA THR A 45 -4.28 13.93 9.22
C THR A 45 -4.81 15.34 9.45
N TRP A 46 -6.06 15.61 9.05
CA TRP A 46 -6.72 16.87 9.30
C TRP A 46 -6.82 17.19 10.80
N MET A 47 -7.22 16.21 11.63
CA MET A 47 -7.25 16.38 13.09
C MET A 47 -5.88 16.75 13.65
N LYS A 48 -4.82 16.04 13.23
CA LYS A 48 -3.44 16.31 13.66
C LYS A 48 -2.98 17.72 13.25
N SER A 49 -3.31 18.15 12.04
CA SER A 49 -2.87 19.46 11.51
C SER A 49 -3.66 20.65 12.08
N ASN A 50 -4.83 20.41 12.67
CA ASN A 50 -5.71 21.47 13.19
C ASN A 50 -5.87 21.42 14.71
N GLU A 51 -5.07 20.60 15.41
CA GLU A 51 -5.19 20.36 16.85
C GLU A 51 -5.18 21.68 17.64
N ASP A 52 -4.15 22.50 17.46
CA ASP A 52 -4.01 23.80 18.15
C ASP A 52 -5.14 24.77 17.79
N THR A 53 -5.49 24.87 16.50
CA THR A 53 -6.53 25.81 16.02
C THR A 53 -7.93 25.42 16.49
N LEU A 54 -8.26 24.13 16.53
CA LEU A 54 -9.54 23.63 17.02
C LEU A 54 -9.65 23.85 18.53
N TRP A 55 -8.55 23.60 19.25
CA TRP A 55 -8.45 23.83 20.68
C TRP A 55 -8.64 25.30 21.05
N GLU A 56 -7.91 26.20 20.39
CA GLU A 56 -8.05 27.65 20.58
C GLU A 56 -9.49 28.13 20.31
N ARG A 57 -10.09 27.70 19.18
CA ARG A 57 -11.47 28.05 18.84
C ARG A 57 -12.50 27.55 19.84
N ALA A 58 -12.28 26.36 20.39
CA ALA A 58 -13.17 25.80 21.39
C ALA A 58 -13.02 26.51 22.74
N CYS A 59 -11.80 26.91 23.12
CA CYS A 59 -11.53 27.67 24.34
C CYS A 59 -12.06 29.11 24.28
N LEU A 60 -11.95 29.79 23.14
CA LEU A 60 -12.39 31.18 22.95
C LEU A 60 -13.90 31.41 23.11
N ARG A 61 -14.72 30.35 23.03
CA ARG A 61 -16.18 30.43 23.14
C ARG A 61 -16.71 30.06 24.54
N LEU A 62 -15.84 29.71 25.48
CA LEU A 62 -16.22 29.33 26.83
C LEU A 62 -16.48 30.57 27.70
N ARG A 63 -17.50 30.47 28.55
CA ARG A 63 -17.66 31.41 29.67
C ARG A 63 -16.64 31.07 30.77
N ALA A 64 -16.37 32.03 31.66
CA ALA A 64 -15.37 31.89 32.72
C ALA A 64 -15.63 30.72 33.69
N ASP A 65 -16.85 30.19 33.74
CA ASP A 65 -17.29 29.05 34.55
C ASP A 65 -17.26 27.71 33.80
N GLN A 66 -16.87 27.69 32.53
CA GLN A 66 -16.87 26.47 31.70
C GLN A 66 -15.46 25.90 31.54
N THR A 67 -15.35 24.59 31.74
CA THR A 67 -14.12 23.84 31.49
C THR A 67 -13.90 23.67 29.99
N PRO A 68 -12.67 23.83 29.48
CA PRO A 68 -12.38 23.54 28.09
C PRO A 68 -12.69 22.09 27.70
N PRO A 69 -12.90 21.82 26.39
CA PRO A 69 -13.02 20.46 25.89
C PRO A 69 -11.86 19.62 26.40
N ASP A 70 -12.01 18.30 26.45
CA ASP A 70 -10.95 17.45 26.97
C ASP A 70 -9.95 17.11 25.85
N ALA A 71 -8.73 17.65 25.92
CA ALA A 71 -7.66 17.38 24.94
C ALA A 71 -7.35 15.88 24.86
N GLU A 72 -7.49 15.15 25.98
CA GLU A 72 -7.31 13.71 26.03
C GLU A 72 -8.39 12.98 25.20
N LYS A 73 -9.64 13.45 25.24
CA LYS A 73 -10.73 12.89 24.41
C LYS A 73 -10.49 13.14 22.93
N PHE A 74 -9.93 14.29 22.56
CA PHE A 74 -9.57 14.59 21.17
C PHE A 74 -8.49 13.63 20.66
N ASP A 75 -7.40 13.46 21.43
CA ASP A 75 -6.34 12.53 21.04
C ASP A 75 -6.85 11.09 21.00
N LYS A 76 -7.68 10.68 21.98
CA LYS A 76 -8.30 9.35 21.99
C LYS A 76 -9.14 9.09 20.75
N LEU A 77 -9.96 10.05 20.32
CA LEU A 77 -10.74 9.93 19.07
C LEU A 77 -9.81 9.79 17.85
N ARG A 78 -8.75 10.59 17.78
CA ARG A 78 -7.76 10.52 16.71
C ARG A 78 -7.05 9.15 16.67
N GLN A 79 -6.71 8.58 17.83
CA GLN A 79 -6.14 7.23 17.91
C GLN A 79 -7.14 6.14 17.52
N GLN A 80 -8.42 6.29 17.86
CA GLN A 80 -9.47 5.37 17.40
C GLN A 80 -9.60 5.38 15.87
N ILE A 81 -9.58 6.57 15.25
CA ILE A 81 -9.59 6.69 13.78
C ILE A 81 -8.34 6.04 13.17
N LYS A 82 -7.15 6.23 13.78
CA LYS A 82 -5.93 5.53 13.36
C LYS A 82 -6.08 4.01 13.45
N SER A 83 -6.69 3.50 14.51
CA SER A 83 -6.93 2.06 14.66
C SER A 83 -7.88 1.54 13.57
N LEU A 84 -8.93 2.28 13.25
CA LEU A 84 -9.85 1.94 12.15
C LEU A 84 -9.15 2.00 10.79
N GLU A 85 -8.28 2.97 10.54
CA GLU A 85 -7.43 3.04 9.33
C GLU A 85 -6.62 1.74 9.20
N LEU A 86 -5.90 1.33 10.24
CA LEU A 86 -5.09 0.11 10.23
C LEU A 86 -5.93 -1.16 10.06
N GLN A 87 -7.08 -1.25 10.72
CA GLN A 87 -8.00 -2.38 10.55
C GLN A 87 -8.54 -2.47 9.12
N SER A 88 -8.83 -1.33 8.49
CA SER A 88 -9.28 -1.28 7.09
C SER A 88 -8.18 -1.70 6.12
N GLU A 89 -6.93 -1.37 6.41
CA GLU A 89 -5.77 -1.83 5.65
C GLU A 89 -5.57 -3.34 5.81
N GLN A 90 -5.68 -3.87 7.03
CA GLN A 90 -5.61 -5.31 7.27
C GLN A 90 -6.73 -6.07 6.53
N PHE A 91 -7.95 -5.52 6.55
CA PHE A 91 -9.08 -6.09 5.80
C PHE A 91 -8.77 -6.15 4.30
N GLN A 92 -8.21 -5.09 3.72
CA GLN A 92 -7.78 -5.08 2.33
C GLN A 92 -6.77 -6.19 2.04
N GLN A 93 -5.76 -6.35 2.90
CA GLN A 93 -4.73 -7.37 2.75
C GLN A 93 -5.33 -8.79 2.77
N ASN A 94 -6.25 -9.06 3.71
CA ASN A 94 -6.94 -10.36 3.80
C ASN A 94 -7.75 -10.67 2.54
N VAL A 95 -8.44 -9.67 1.97
CA VAL A 95 -9.18 -9.85 0.72
C VAL A 95 -8.24 -10.16 -0.44
N LEU A 96 -7.16 -9.39 -0.60
CA LEU A 96 -6.16 -9.63 -1.65
C LEU A 96 -5.56 -11.03 -1.56
N GLU A 97 -5.20 -11.48 -0.35
CA GLU A 97 -4.71 -12.84 -0.13
C GLU A 97 -5.75 -13.90 -0.53
N SER A 98 -7.02 -13.69 -0.19
CA SER A 98 -8.12 -14.60 -0.54
C SER A 98 -8.35 -14.73 -2.05
N LEU A 99 -8.17 -13.64 -2.81
CA LEU A 99 -8.24 -13.68 -4.29
C LEU A 99 -7.22 -14.67 -4.85
N ALA A 100 -6.04 -14.72 -4.23
CA ALA A 100 -4.94 -15.55 -4.72
C ALA A 100 -5.01 -17.01 -4.23
N VAL A 101 -5.80 -17.33 -3.20
CA VAL A 101 -5.97 -18.72 -2.68
C VAL A 101 -6.68 -19.64 -3.67
N ASN A 102 -7.52 -19.09 -4.55
CA ASN A 102 -8.29 -19.87 -5.52
C ASN A 102 -7.51 -20.24 -6.79
N LEU A 103 -6.26 -19.77 -6.92
CA LEU A 103 -5.42 -20.06 -8.08
C LEU A 103 -4.60 -21.34 -7.88
N PRO A 104 -4.30 -22.09 -8.96
CA PRO A 104 -3.41 -23.25 -8.89
C PRO A 104 -2.09 -22.88 -8.21
N GLN A 105 -1.73 -23.60 -7.16
CA GLN A 105 -0.45 -23.37 -6.49
C GLN A 105 0.67 -23.97 -7.34
N ASN A 106 1.42 -23.12 -8.04
CA ASN A 106 2.81 -23.47 -8.34
C ASN A 106 3.52 -23.56 -6.98
N GLN A 107 4.22 -24.66 -6.70
CA GLN A 107 4.92 -24.76 -5.42
C GLN A 107 6.00 -23.67 -5.39
N PRO A 108 6.09 -22.87 -4.30
CA PRO A 108 7.09 -21.82 -4.19
C PRO A 108 8.53 -22.33 -4.33
N GLN A 109 8.77 -23.64 -4.26
CA GLN A 109 10.10 -24.25 -4.35
C GLN A 109 10.58 -24.41 -5.80
N ASP A 110 9.69 -24.33 -6.79
CA ASP A 110 10.02 -24.61 -8.20
C ASP A 110 10.49 -23.36 -8.98
N LEU A 111 10.24 -22.16 -8.46
CA LEU A 111 10.62 -20.90 -9.12
C LEU A 111 12.02 -20.45 -8.68
N SER A 112 12.91 -20.17 -9.64
CA SER A 112 14.20 -19.55 -9.35
C SER A 112 14.04 -18.13 -8.78
N LEU A 113 15.05 -17.62 -8.07
CA LEU A 113 15.04 -16.24 -7.57
C LEU A 113 14.84 -15.22 -8.70
N GLU A 114 15.52 -15.43 -9.82
CA GLU A 114 15.42 -14.57 -11.00
C GLU A 114 13.99 -14.46 -11.54
N VAL A 115 13.26 -15.59 -11.63
CA VAL A 115 11.86 -15.60 -12.07
C VAL A 115 10.97 -14.85 -11.08
N ARG A 116 11.18 -15.00 -9.78
CA ARG A 116 10.38 -14.28 -8.76
C ARG A 116 10.65 -12.78 -8.78
N LEU A 117 11.90 -12.36 -9.01
CA LEU A 117 12.26 -10.95 -9.14
C LEU A 117 11.64 -10.34 -10.41
N SER A 118 11.71 -11.07 -11.53
CA SER A 118 11.05 -10.66 -12.79
C SER A 118 9.54 -10.54 -12.61
N ALA A 119 8.91 -11.51 -11.94
CA ALA A 119 7.49 -11.45 -11.60
C ALA A 119 7.14 -10.26 -10.70
N ALA A 120 7.95 -9.98 -9.67
CA ALA A 120 7.70 -8.85 -8.78
C ALA A 120 7.78 -7.52 -9.54
N ALA A 121 8.79 -7.36 -10.39
CA ALA A 121 8.95 -6.19 -11.24
C ALA A 121 7.79 -6.04 -12.23
N SER A 122 7.40 -7.11 -12.92
CA SER A 122 6.27 -7.10 -13.86
C SER A 122 4.96 -6.73 -13.16
N ASN A 123 4.62 -7.43 -12.07
CA ASN A 123 3.37 -7.18 -11.35
C ASN A 123 3.28 -5.72 -10.84
N LEU A 124 4.39 -5.18 -10.33
CA LEU A 124 4.44 -3.79 -9.87
C LEU A 124 4.34 -2.79 -11.03
N ARG A 125 5.00 -3.07 -12.15
CA ARG A 125 4.91 -2.28 -13.38
C ARG A 125 3.46 -2.20 -13.85
N ASP A 126 2.79 -3.35 -13.96
CA ASP A 126 1.42 -3.43 -14.46
C ASP A 126 0.44 -2.67 -13.53
N ILE A 127 0.65 -2.71 -12.21
CA ILE A 127 -0.12 -1.89 -11.25
C ILE A 127 0.12 -0.39 -11.46
N VAL A 128 1.37 0.03 -11.65
CA VAL A 128 1.75 1.44 -11.79
C VAL A 128 1.22 2.02 -13.10
N GLU A 129 1.32 1.25 -14.19
CA GLU A 129 0.77 1.60 -15.50
C GLU A 129 -0.76 1.73 -15.45
N ALA A 130 -1.44 0.76 -14.83
CA ALA A 130 -2.89 0.83 -14.62
C ALA A 130 -3.32 2.02 -13.75
N SER A 131 -2.41 2.54 -12.92
CA SER A 131 -2.64 3.73 -12.08
C SER A 131 -2.33 5.05 -12.81
N ALA A 132 -1.99 5.00 -14.10
CA ALA A 132 -1.57 6.15 -14.91
C ALA A 132 -0.36 6.94 -14.33
N VAL A 133 0.48 6.27 -13.56
CA VAL A 133 1.71 6.86 -13.00
C VAL A 133 2.87 6.56 -13.94
N PRO A 134 3.64 7.58 -14.40
CA PRO A 134 4.76 7.34 -15.29
C PRO A 134 5.91 6.62 -14.57
N LEU A 135 6.46 5.58 -15.18
CA LEU A 135 7.68 4.88 -14.72
C LEU A 135 8.93 5.72 -15.03
N ASN A 136 9.08 6.82 -14.30
CA ASN A 136 10.31 7.61 -14.31
C ASN A 136 11.37 6.99 -13.37
N GLU A 137 12.59 7.53 -13.42
CA GLU A 137 13.73 7.05 -12.64
C GLU A 137 13.44 6.96 -11.13
N VAL A 138 12.71 7.94 -10.55
CA VAL A 138 12.37 7.97 -9.13
C VAL A 138 11.41 6.84 -8.76
N VAL A 139 10.40 6.60 -9.60
CA VAL A 139 9.45 5.50 -9.40
C VAL A 139 10.17 4.17 -9.53
N VAL A 140 11.01 4.00 -10.56
CA VAL A 140 11.81 2.78 -10.77
C VAL A 140 12.69 2.49 -9.56
N GLN A 141 13.45 3.49 -9.06
CA GLN A 141 14.27 3.34 -7.86
C GLN A 141 13.43 2.94 -6.63
N SER A 142 12.25 3.54 -6.46
CA SER A 142 11.35 3.22 -5.35
C SER A 142 10.81 1.79 -5.43
N LEU A 143 10.44 1.32 -6.63
CA LEU A 143 9.97 -0.05 -6.86
C LEU A 143 11.11 -1.06 -6.66
N SER A 144 12.31 -0.76 -7.16
CA SER A 144 13.50 -1.61 -6.94
C SER A 144 13.80 -1.77 -5.45
N SER A 145 13.81 -0.66 -4.70
CA SER A 145 14.00 -0.70 -3.24
C SER A 145 12.90 -1.51 -2.54
N LEU A 146 11.64 -1.34 -2.95
CA LEU A 146 10.52 -2.12 -2.42
C LEU A 146 10.70 -3.63 -2.65
N ILE A 147 11.09 -4.04 -3.85
CA ILE A 147 11.34 -5.46 -4.18
C ILE A 147 12.48 -6.01 -3.31
N LEU A 148 13.60 -5.29 -3.23
CA LEU A 148 14.74 -5.72 -2.41
C LEU A 148 14.35 -5.93 -0.94
N HIS A 149 13.61 -4.98 -0.36
CA HIS A 149 13.12 -5.10 1.01
C HIS A 149 12.10 -6.23 1.19
N ALA A 150 11.17 -6.43 0.25
CA ALA A 150 10.18 -7.50 0.34
C ALA A 150 10.77 -8.91 0.17
N PHE A 151 11.95 -9.01 -0.46
CA PHE A 151 12.68 -10.26 -0.68
C PHE A 151 13.84 -10.47 0.30
N ASP A 152 14.03 -9.57 1.26
CA ASP A 152 15.14 -9.62 2.24
C ASP A 152 16.53 -9.63 1.56
N LEU A 153 16.68 -8.89 0.45
CA LEU A 153 17.89 -8.83 -0.36
C LEU A 153 18.68 -7.54 -0.14
N THR A 154 19.99 -7.64 -0.27
CA THR A 154 20.88 -6.47 -0.38
C THR A 154 21.08 -6.09 -1.84
N GLU A 155 21.45 -4.82 -2.08
CA GLU A 155 21.78 -4.36 -3.43
C GLU A 155 22.93 -5.17 -4.04
N ASN A 156 22.65 -5.75 -5.20
CA ASN A 156 23.61 -6.47 -6.02
C ASN A 156 23.37 -6.07 -7.48
N SER A 157 24.45 -5.78 -8.22
CA SER A 157 24.35 -5.31 -9.60
C SER A 157 23.56 -6.24 -10.52
N GLY A 158 23.68 -7.56 -10.36
CA GLY A 158 22.91 -8.54 -11.16
C GLY A 158 21.42 -8.56 -10.81
N ILE A 159 21.09 -8.40 -9.54
CA ILE A 159 19.69 -8.34 -9.04
C ILE A 159 19.02 -7.06 -9.55
N LEU A 160 19.70 -5.92 -9.38
CA LEU A 160 19.20 -4.63 -9.85
C LEU A 160 19.04 -4.61 -11.37
N GLN A 161 19.99 -5.21 -12.12
CA GLN A 161 19.86 -5.32 -13.57
C GLN A 161 18.61 -6.12 -13.98
N THR A 162 18.33 -7.23 -13.29
CA THR A 162 17.14 -8.06 -13.55
C THR A 162 15.85 -7.25 -13.33
N ILE A 163 15.77 -6.56 -12.19
CA ILE A 163 14.60 -5.73 -11.84
C ILE A 163 14.43 -4.58 -12.85
N HIS A 164 15.50 -3.84 -13.14
CA HIS A 164 15.45 -2.69 -14.05
C HIS A 164 15.09 -3.09 -15.47
N ASN A 165 15.61 -4.23 -15.96
CA ASN A 165 15.27 -4.73 -17.28
C ASN A 165 13.76 -4.99 -17.41
N GLU A 166 13.12 -5.56 -16.38
CA GLU A 166 11.67 -5.79 -16.42
C GLU A 166 10.85 -4.52 -16.26
N LEU A 167 11.24 -3.61 -15.37
CA LEU A 167 10.56 -2.33 -15.23
C LEU A 167 10.67 -1.47 -16.49
N ALA A 168 11.70 -1.68 -17.31
CA ALA A 168 11.91 -0.98 -18.58
C ALA A 168 11.27 -1.69 -19.79
N ARG A 169 10.73 -2.91 -19.64
CA ARG A 169 10.04 -3.58 -20.74
C ARG A 169 8.77 -2.79 -21.10
N PRO A 170 8.48 -2.58 -22.40
CA PRO A 170 7.19 -2.02 -22.82
C PRO A 170 6.04 -2.94 -22.42
N SER A 171 4.88 -2.36 -22.11
CA SER A 171 3.62 -3.07 -21.91
C SER A 171 3.26 -3.82 -23.20
N ALA A 172 2.82 -5.08 -23.05
CA ALA A 172 2.40 -5.93 -24.18
C ALA A 172 1.00 -5.56 -24.68
#